data_AF-A0A351CM04-F1
#
_entry.id   AF-A0A351CM04-F1
#
_cell.length_a   1.000
_cell.length_b   1.000
_cell.length_c   1.000
_cell.angle_alpha   90.00
_cell.angle_beta   90.00
_cell.angle_gamma   90.00
#
_symmetry.space_group_name_H-M   'P 1'
#
loop_
_entity.id
_entity.type
_entity.pdbx_description
1 polymer ?
#
loop_
_entity_poly.entity_id
_entity_poly.type
_entity_poly.pdbx_seq_one_letter_code
_entity_poly.pdbx_strand_id
1 'polypeptide(L)' 'DEVLKNISMVSNDLRLDSGVGICGKNGQSVPVGVGQPSLKIEGLTVGGTEVS' A
#
# COMPACT_ATOMS: atom_id res chain seq x y z
N ASP A 1 4.65 -7.84 8.80
CA ASP A 1 5.56 -8.69 8.00
C ASP A 1 4.86 -9.82 7.26
N GLU A 2 3.77 -10.39 7.77
CA GLU A 2 3.07 -11.51 7.10
C GLU A 2 2.59 -11.15 5.68
N VAL A 3 1.95 -10.00 5.49
CA VAL A 3 1.48 -9.55 4.16
C VAL A 3 2.62 -9.36 3.16
N LEU A 4 3.79 -8.85 3.61
CA LEU A 4 4.92 -8.61 2.72
C LEU A 4 5.51 -9.91 2.16
N LYS A 5 5.41 -11.00 2.92
CA LYS A 5 5.86 -12.33 2.48
C LYS A 5 4.94 -12.94 1.41
N ASN A 6 3.71 -12.43 1.27
CA ASN A 6 2.73 -12.92 0.30
C ASN A 6 2.76 -12.15 -1.03
N ILE A 7 3.73 -11.25 -1.24
CA ILE A 7 3.92 -10.59 -2.54
C ILE A 7 4.55 -11.59 -3.51
N SER A 8 3.79 -12.03 -4.53
CA SER A 8 4.26 -13.03 -5.50
C SER A 8 4.68 -12.45 -6.85
N MET A 9 4.32 -11.20 -7.15
CA MET A 9 4.74 -10.51 -8.38
C MET A 9 5.01 -9.02 -8.11
N VAL A 10 6.02 -8.47 -8.79
CA VAL A 10 6.39 -7.05 -8.76
C VAL A 10 6.71 -6.63 -10.20
N SER A 11 6.03 -5.59 -10.69
CA SER A 11 6.21 -5.03 -12.04
C SER A 11 7.37 -4.02 -12.09
N ASN A 12 7.75 -3.58 -13.29
CA ASN A 12 8.83 -2.63 -13.56
C ASN A 12 8.35 -1.18 -13.73
N ASP A 13 7.20 -0.82 -13.17
CA ASP A 13 6.46 0.43 -13.41
C ASP A 13 6.37 1.32 -12.16
N LEU A 14 7.43 1.39 -11.35
CA LEU A 14 7.48 2.20 -10.13
C LEU A 14 7.10 3.66 -10.39
N ARG A 15 6.19 4.19 -9.57
CA ARG A 15 5.84 5.61 -9.51
C ARG A 15 5.71 6.09 -8.07
N LEU A 16 6.01 7.37 -7.86
CA LEU A 16 5.72 8.08 -6.62
C LEU A 16 4.35 8.77 -6.72
N ASP A 17 3.74 9.05 -5.57
CA ASP A 17 2.52 9.84 -5.51
C ASP A 17 2.76 11.29 -5.99
N SER A 18 1.68 12.03 -6.24
CA SER A 18 1.74 13.42 -6.71
C SER A 18 2.08 14.44 -5.62
N GLY A 19 2.66 14.02 -4.50
CA GLY A 19 3.05 14.87 -3.38
C GLY A 19 1.90 15.27 -2.46
N VAL A 20 0.92 14.38 -2.25
CA VAL A 20 -0.31 14.67 -1.47
C VAL A 20 -0.32 14.02 -0.08
N GLY A 21 0.65 13.15 0.21
CA GLY A 21 0.68 12.38 1.45
C GLY A 21 0.95 13.24 2.70
N ILE A 22 0.20 12.97 3.76
CA ILE A 22 0.44 13.50 5.11
C ILE A 22 0.62 12.33 6.07
N CYS A 23 1.74 12.28 6.79
CA CYS A 23 1.97 11.32 7.86
C CYS A 23 1.54 11.92 9.20
N GLY A 24 0.67 11.19 9.91
CA GLY A 24 0.25 11.51 11.27
C GLY A 24 0.99 10.65 12.31
N LYS A 25 1.68 11.24 13.28
CA LYS A 25 2.28 10.51 14.42
C LYS A 25 2.23 11.33 15.70
N ASN A 26 1.65 10.77 16.77
CA ASN A 26 1.53 11.43 18.08
C ASN A 26 0.94 12.85 17.99
N GLY A 27 -0.06 13.06 17.14
CA GLY A 27 -0.70 14.37 16.92
C GLY A 27 0.05 15.32 15.97
N GLN A 28 1.23 14.95 15.47
CA GLN A 28 1.96 15.72 14.46
C GLN A 28 1.54 15.31 13.06
N SER A 29 1.48 16.29 12.14
CA SER A 29 1.19 16.08 10.72
C SER A 29 2.35 16.59 9.87
N VAL A 30 2.93 15.72 9.06
CA VAL A 30 4.12 16.02 8.24
C VAL A 30 3.88 15.60 6.79
N PRO A 31 4.18 16.46 5.79
CA PRO A 31 4.14 16.07 4.38
C PRO A 31 5.12 14.93 4.08
N VAL A 32 4.64 13.88 3.41
CA VAL A 32 5.45 12.71 3.02
C VAL A 32 5.09 12.22 1.62
N GLY A 33 6.04 11.57 0.97
CA GLY A 33 5.79 10.84 -0.28
C GLY A 33 5.71 9.33 -0.06
N VAL A 34 4.96 8.64 -0.91
CA VAL A 34 4.89 7.17 -0.98
C VAL A 34 5.02 6.72 -2.44
N GLY A 35 5.40 5.46 -2.66
CA GLY A 35 5.48 4.91 -4.01
C GLY A 35 5.66 3.40 -4.03
N GLN A 36 5.15 2.79 -5.10
CA GLN A 36 5.28 1.35 -5.38
C GLN A 36 5.12 1.10 -6.88
N PRO A 37 5.70 0.02 -7.42
CA PRO A 37 5.26 -0.53 -8.69
C PRO A 37 3.91 -1.26 -8.52
N SER A 38 3.32 -1.69 -9.62
CA SER A 38 2.24 -2.67 -9.57
C SER A 38 2.76 -3.97 -8.92
N LEU A 39 2.02 -4.50 -7.93
CA LEU A 39 2.38 -5.74 -7.22
C LEU A 39 1.16 -6.64 -6.99
N LYS A 40 1.40 -7.95 -6.86
CA LYS A 40 0.37 -8.95 -6.55
C LYS A 40 0.59 -9.51 -5.15
N ILE A 41 -0.42 -9.42 -4.30
CA ILE A 41 -0.46 -10.06 -2.97
C ILE A 41 -1.37 -11.28 -3.06
N GLU A 42 -0.89 -12.43 -2.61
CA GLU A 42 -1.67 -13.66 -2.53
C GLU A 42 -2.38 -13.76 -1.18
N GLY A 43 -3.69 -13.97 -1.20
CA GLY A 43 -4.49 -14.14 0.02
C GLY A 43 -4.53 -12.89 0.91
N LEU A 44 -5.29 -11.88 0.49
CA LEU A 44 -5.58 -10.69 1.30
C LEU A 44 -7.10 -10.63 1.59
N THR A 45 -7.48 -10.54 2.85
CA THR A 45 -8.88 -10.38 3.25
C THR A 45 -9.42 -9.03 2.78
N VAL A 46 -10.56 -9.05 2.08
CA VAL A 46 -11.28 -7.84 1.64
C VAL A 46 -12.55 -7.72 2.46
N GLY A 47 -12.72 -6.60 3.18
CA GLY A 47 -13.89 -6.34 4.04
C GLY A 47 -15.15 -5.94 3.25
N GLY A 48 -15.65 -6.84 2.40
CA GLY A 48 -16.88 -6.65 1.61
C GLY A 48 -18.17 -6.79 2.42
N THR A 49 -19.31 -6.46 1.81
CA THR A 49 -20.64 -6.44 2.45
C THR A 49 -21.49 -7.70 2.23
N GLU A 50 -21.05 -8.63 1.37
CA GLU A 50 -21.76 -9.87 1.06
C GLU A 50 -20.79 -11.06 0.99
N VAL A 51 -21.26 -12.22 1.44
CA VAL A 51 -20.53 -13.48 1.45
C VAL A 51 -20.65 -14.10 0.06
N SER A 52 -19.52 -14.30 -0.61
CA SER A 52 -19.41 -15.15 -1.82
C SER A 52 -19.49 -16.62 -1.45
#